data_AF-A0A524D7E2-F1
#
_entry.id   AF-A0A524D7E2-F1
#
_cell.length_a   1.000
_cell.length_b   1.000
_cell.length_c   1.000
_cell.angle_alpha   90.00
_cell.angle_beta   90.00
_cell.angle_gamma   90.00
#
_symmetry.space_group_name_H-M   'P 1'
#
loop_
_entity.id
_entity.type
_entity.pdbx_description
1 polymer ?
#
loop_
_entity_poly.entity_id
_entity_poly.type
_entity_poly.pdbx_seq_one_letter_code
_entity_poly.pdbx_strand_id
1 'polypeptide(L)'
;MICIWREILLNIPELMIVGIITTLYILVNLILAVIMIIKGIRLGHDTMVYISAIFFAGISAWGGVMFNFYSILILDILPEPEHYFLIQGGFLFIFHFFWVTGVSELTHIQGSQRRNLLFLVGILFAIIEGSYWLILITDYTLLGTVEQLFVPVYSPLSYFYLTLSLSIFTIGGGWIAIESFKSKTPRVKLKSKFLIIYVLGITFGSILEIFRNAIFGSGINAIIGSIIAKVILSVAVISGYIGFMMPPKIEELLLNNK
;
A
#
# COMPACT_ATOMS: atom_id res chain seq x y z
N MET A 1 -32.46 -3.90 -19.93
CA MET A 1 -31.61 -3.36 -18.85
C MET A 1 -30.64 -2.42 -19.54
N ILE A 2 -30.71 -1.12 -19.26
CA ILE A 2 -29.83 -0.13 -19.91
C ILE A 2 -28.52 -0.13 -19.12
N CYS A 3 -27.41 -0.44 -19.78
CA CYS A 3 -26.11 -0.57 -19.12
C CYS A 3 -25.43 0.80 -18.94
N ILE A 4 -25.99 1.66 -18.10
CA ILE A 4 -25.65 3.09 -18.06
C ILE A 4 -24.19 3.30 -17.58
N TRP A 5 -23.78 2.64 -16.51
CA TRP A 5 -22.50 2.92 -15.86
C TRP A 5 -21.32 2.41 -16.66
N ARG A 6 -21.44 1.20 -17.21
CA ARG A 6 -20.45 0.60 -18.09
C ARG A 6 -20.27 1.40 -19.36
N GLU A 7 -21.36 1.88 -19.96
CA GLU A 7 -21.27 2.72 -21.15
C GLU A 7 -20.55 4.05 -20.86
N ILE A 8 -20.86 4.71 -19.74
CA ILE A 8 -20.12 5.90 -19.30
C ILE A 8 -18.63 5.59 -19.11
N LEU A 9 -18.30 4.50 -18.42
CA LEU A 9 -16.91 4.09 -18.18
C LEU A 9 -16.16 3.83 -19.49
N LEU A 10 -16.77 3.09 -20.42
CA LEU A 10 -16.15 2.77 -21.72
C LEU A 10 -15.96 4.01 -22.61
N ASN A 11 -16.76 5.06 -22.40
CA ASN A 11 -16.64 6.33 -23.11
C ASN A 11 -15.63 7.31 -22.48
N ILE A 12 -15.03 6.99 -21.33
CA ILE A 12 -14.02 7.82 -20.65
C ILE A 12 -12.69 7.03 -20.58
N PRO A 13 -11.85 7.09 -21.64
CA PRO A 13 -10.65 6.26 -21.74
C PRO A 13 -9.63 6.51 -20.61
N GLU A 14 -9.60 7.70 -20.04
CA GLU A 14 -8.73 8.05 -18.93
C GLU A 14 -9.05 7.21 -17.67
N LEU A 15 -10.34 7.03 -17.37
CA LEU A 15 -10.79 6.21 -16.25
C LEU A 15 -10.47 4.74 -16.49
N MET A 16 -10.64 4.25 -17.72
CA MET A 16 -10.25 2.88 -18.10
C MET A 16 -8.76 2.62 -17.82
N ILE A 17 -7.89 3.56 -18.20
CA ILE A 17 -6.44 3.45 -17.95
C ILE A 17 -6.14 3.41 -16.45
N VAL A 18 -6.75 4.29 -15.66
CA VAL A 18 -6.57 4.32 -14.20
C VAL A 18 -7.01 3.00 -13.56
N GLY A 19 -8.17 2.47 -13.95
CA GLY A 19 -8.69 1.20 -13.46
C GLY A 19 -7.77 0.02 -13.77
N ILE A 20 -7.28 -0.07 -15.02
CA ILE A 20 -6.36 -1.13 -15.46
C ILE A 20 -5.02 -1.04 -14.72
N ILE A 21 -4.40 0.14 -14.68
CA ILE A 21 -3.10 0.32 -14.04
C ILE A 21 -3.18 0.07 -12.53
N THR A 22 -4.25 0.53 -11.88
CA THR A 22 -4.47 0.27 -10.45
C THR A 22 -4.64 -1.22 -10.17
N THR A 23 -5.36 -1.93 -11.05
CA THR A 23 -5.49 -3.38 -10.97
C THR A 23 -4.14 -4.07 -11.09
N LEU A 24 -3.32 -3.71 -12.09
CA LEU A 24 -1.99 -4.28 -12.27
C LEU A 24 -1.12 -4.08 -11.01
N TYR A 25 -1.15 -2.88 -10.44
CA TYR A 25 -0.46 -2.58 -9.18
C TYR A 25 -0.94 -3.48 -8.02
N ILE A 26 -2.26 -3.65 -7.86
CA ILE A 26 -2.83 -4.52 -6.81
C ILE A 26 -2.44 -5.98 -7.03
N LEU A 27 -2.50 -6.48 -8.26
CA LEU A 27 -2.10 -7.86 -8.59
C LEU A 27 -0.62 -8.10 -8.28
N VAL A 28 0.26 -7.15 -8.60
CA VAL A 28 1.68 -7.23 -8.23
C VAL A 28 1.84 -7.32 -6.71
N ASN A 29 1.15 -6.47 -5.94
CA ASN A 29 1.21 -6.56 -4.48
C ASN A 29 0.71 -7.91 -3.95
N LEU A 30 -0.43 -8.39 -4.47
CA LEU A 30 -1.03 -9.66 -4.05
C LEU A 30 -0.10 -10.85 -4.33
N ILE A 31 0.44 -10.93 -5.54
CA ILE A 31 1.37 -12.00 -5.94
C ILE A 31 2.60 -12.00 -5.02
N LEU A 32 3.20 -10.83 -4.79
CA LEU A 32 4.41 -10.72 -3.97
C LEU A 32 4.13 -11.02 -2.49
N ALA A 33 3.00 -10.55 -1.95
CA ALA A 33 2.56 -10.86 -0.59
C ALA A 33 2.40 -12.37 -0.40
N VAL A 34 1.67 -13.04 -1.30
CA VAL A 34 1.44 -14.49 -1.25
C VAL A 34 2.75 -15.26 -1.36
N ILE A 35 3.65 -14.88 -2.27
CA ILE A 35 4.98 -15.51 -2.39
C ILE A 35 5.76 -15.40 -1.07
N MET A 36 5.78 -14.21 -0.46
CA MET A 36 6.48 -13.97 0.81
C MET A 36 5.87 -14.77 1.95
N ILE A 37 4.53 -14.84 2.05
CA ILE A 37 3.84 -15.66 3.05
C ILE A 37 4.19 -17.13 2.89
N ILE A 38 4.01 -17.70 1.69
CA ILE A 38 4.25 -19.12 1.44
C ILE A 38 5.71 -19.47 1.79
N LYS A 39 6.66 -18.62 1.41
CA LYS A 39 8.07 -18.85 1.71
C LYS A 39 8.39 -18.65 3.20
N GLY A 40 7.79 -17.67 3.85
CA GLY A 40 7.91 -17.45 5.30
C GLY A 40 7.44 -18.65 6.10
N ILE A 41 6.25 -19.18 5.79
CA ILE A 41 5.68 -20.38 6.42
C ILE A 41 6.58 -21.59 6.16
N ARG A 42 6.97 -21.86 4.90
CA ARG A 42 7.81 -23.02 4.56
C ARG A 42 9.17 -23.04 5.25
N LEU A 43 9.75 -21.87 5.50
CA LEU A 43 11.05 -21.75 6.13
C LEU A 43 10.94 -21.56 7.67
N GLY A 44 9.74 -21.38 8.22
CA GLY A 44 9.54 -21.10 9.65
C GLY A 44 10.00 -19.71 10.09
N HIS A 45 9.95 -18.72 9.18
CA HIS A 45 10.33 -17.33 9.48
C HIS A 45 9.08 -16.43 9.55
N ASP A 46 8.47 -16.35 10.72
CA ASP A 46 7.26 -15.54 10.96
C ASP A 46 7.46 -14.06 10.60
N THR A 47 8.67 -13.53 10.80
CA THR A 47 9.04 -12.16 10.42
C THR A 47 8.72 -11.87 8.95
N MET A 48 8.93 -12.84 8.05
CA MET A 48 8.63 -12.66 6.63
C MET A 48 7.12 -12.58 6.36
N VAL A 49 6.32 -13.34 7.12
CA VAL A 49 4.86 -13.29 7.08
C VAL A 49 4.39 -11.92 7.58
N TYR A 50 4.92 -11.43 8.70
CA TYR A 50 4.57 -10.11 9.23
C TYR A 50 4.94 -8.96 8.28
N ILE A 51 6.13 -9.02 7.69
CA ILE A 51 6.56 -8.02 6.70
C ILE A 51 5.68 -8.05 5.45
N SER A 52 5.19 -9.22 5.02
CA SER A 52 4.30 -9.32 3.85
C SER A 52 2.99 -8.54 4.01
N ALA A 53 2.56 -8.26 5.25
CA ALA A 53 1.34 -7.51 5.52
C ALA A 53 1.33 -6.11 4.90
N ILE A 54 2.50 -5.47 4.72
CA ILE A 54 2.56 -4.15 4.11
C ILE A 54 2.13 -4.15 2.63
N PHE A 55 2.29 -5.27 1.93
CA PHE A 55 1.80 -5.43 0.57
C PHE A 55 0.27 -5.49 0.57
N PHE A 56 -0.34 -6.10 1.59
CA PHE A 56 -1.80 -6.04 1.80
C PHE A 56 -2.28 -4.65 2.21
N ALA A 57 -1.49 -3.89 2.98
CA ALA A 57 -1.77 -2.48 3.22
C ALA A 57 -1.81 -1.69 1.89
N GLY A 58 -0.88 -1.99 0.97
CA GLY A 58 -0.92 -1.48 -0.40
C GLY A 58 -2.15 -1.94 -1.18
N ILE A 59 -2.59 -3.19 -1.04
CA ILE A 59 -3.85 -3.63 -1.67
C ILE A 59 -5.03 -2.85 -1.11
N SER A 60 -5.12 -2.73 0.22
CA SER A 60 -6.16 -1.98 0.91
C SER A 60 -6.17 -0.56 0.38
N ALA A 61 -5.07 0.20 0.50
CA ALA A 61 -5.03 1.64 0.20
C ALA A 61 -5.53 2.06 -1.19
N TRP A 62 -5.62 1.14 -2.15
CA TRP A 62 -6.19 1.40 -3.48
C TRP A 62 -7.26 0.40 -3.92
N GLY A 63 -7.67 -0.52 -3.05
CA GLY A 63 -8.59 -1.61 -3.37
C GLY A 63 -9.98 -1.09 -3.76
N GLY A 64 -10.42 0.03 -3.18
CA GLY A 64 -11.70 0.68 -3.54
C GLY A 64 -11.78 1.03 -5.03
N VAL A 65 -10.70 1.53 -5.62
CA VAL A 65 -10.62 1.87 -7.06
C VAL A 65 -10.84 0.62 -7.92
N MET A 66 -10.11 -0.45 -7.64
CA MET A 66 -10.26 -1.72 -8.38
C MET A 66 -11.65 -2.33 -8.18
N PHE A 67 -12.19 -2.28 -6.96
CA PHE A 67 -13.50 -2.79 -6.64
C PHE A 67 -14.61 -2.08 -7.43
N ASN A 68 -14.65 -0.75 -7.42
CA ASN A 68 -15.63 -0.01 -8.20
C ASN A 68 -15.41 -0.19 -9.71
N PHE A 69 -14.16 -0.15 -10.19
CA PHE A 69 -13.84 -0.36 -11.60
C PHE A 69 -14.43 -1.67 -12.15
N TYR A 70 -14.21 -2.79 -11.45
CA TYR A 70 -14.75 -4.08 -11.89
C TYR A 70 -16.23 -4.25 -11.64
N SER A 71 -16.79 -3.67 -10.57
CA SER A 71 -18.23 -3.68 -10.33
C SER A 71 -18.97 -3.01 -11.49
N ILE A 72 -18.46 -1.88 -11.97
CA ILE A 72 -19.04 -1.17 -13.12
C ILE A 72 -18.80 -1.94 -14.42
N LEU A 73 -17.55 -2.35 -14.67
CA LEU A 73 -17.17 -2.98 -15.94
C LEU A 73 -17.88 -4.33 -16.17
N ILE A 74 -18.00 -5.17 -15.14
CA ILE A 74 -18.50 -6.54 -15.25
C ILE A 74 -19.98 -6.62 -14.87
N LEU A 75 -20.38 -5.94 -13.80
CA LEU A 75 -21.74 -6.05 -13.25
C LEU A 75 -22.65 -4.89 -13.65
N ASP A 76 -22.10 -3.81 -14.22
CA ASP A 76 -22.83 -2.55 -14.47
C ASP A 76 -23.46 -1.97 -13.19
N ILE A 77 -22.77 -2.13 -12.06
CA ILE A 77 -23.20 -1.60 -10.76
C ILE A 77 -22.19 -0.56 -10.31
N LEU A 78 -22.68 0.62 -9.93
CA LEU A 78 -21.92 1.61 -9.16
C LEU A 78 -22.13 1.31 -7.67
N PRO A 79 -21.13 0.77 -6.95
CA PRO A 79 -21.28 0.46 -5.53
C PRO A 79 -21.47 1.73 -4.70
N GLU A 80 -22.18 1.61 -3.58
CA GLU A 80 -22.30 2.70 -2.61
C GLU A 80 -20.90 3.10 -2.05
N PRO A 81 -20.64 4.39 -1.79
CA PRO A 81 -19.32 4.89 -1.34
C PRO A 81 -18.75 4.20 -0.10
N GLU A 82 -19.59 3.70 0.80
CA GLU A 82 -19.19 2.98 2.00
C GLU A 82 -18.42 1.71 1.65
N HIS A 83 -18.84 0.97 0.61
CA HIS A 83 -18.12 -0.21 0.15
C HIS A 83 -16.74 0.16 -0.41
N TYR A 84 -16.66 1.28 -1.13
CA TYR A 84 -15.40 1.80 -1.65
C TYR A 84 -14.42 2.10 -0.51
N PHE A 85 -14.84 2.87 0.50
CA PHE A 85 -13.99 3.25 1.63
C PHE A 85 -13.68 2.08 2.56
N LEU A 86 -14.59 1.11 2.72
CA LEU A 86 -14.32 -0.12 3.46
C LEU A 86 -13.15 -0.89 2.86
N ILE A 87 -13.19 -1.13 1.53
CA ILE A 87 -12.12 -1.86 0.84
C ILE A 87 -10.85 -1.03 0.79
N GLN A 88 -10.95 0.30 0.69
CA GLN A 88 -9.78 1.17 0.62
C GLN A 88 -9.03 1.30 1.95
N GLY A 89 -9.73 1.70 3.00
CA GLY A 89 -9.09 2.09 4.27
C GLY A 89 -9.36 1.14 5.42
N GLY A 90 -10.40 0.31 5.32
CA GLY A 90 -10.99 -0.41 6.45
C GLY A 90 -10.17 -1.57 6.99
N PHE A 91 -8.96 -1.83 6.50
CA PHE A 91 -8.06 -2.82 7.09
C PHE A 91 -6.63 -2.29 7.20
N LEU A 92 -6.44 -0.99 6.96
CA LEU A 92 -5.11 -0.44 6.75
C LEU A 92 -4.27 -0.57 8.01
N PHE A 93 -4.77 -0.17 9.18
CA PHE A 93 -4.01 -0.21 10.43
C PHE A 93 -3.87 -1.61 11.03
N ILE A 94 -4.75 -2.54 10.65
CA ILE A 94 -4.54 -3.98 10.92
C ILE A 94 -3.27 -4.46 10.23
N PHE A 95 -3.09 -4.15 8.95
CA PHE A 95 -1.86 -4.50 8.23
C PHE A 95 -0.64 -3.75 8.76
N HIS A 96 -0.79 -2.50 9.23
CA HIS A 96 0.30 -1.78 9.89
C HIS A 96 0.72 -2.41 11.22
N PHE A 97 -0.20 -3.02 11.97
CA PHE A 97 0.15 -3.73 13.20
C PHE A 97 1.12 -4.89 12.92
N PHE A 98 0.80 -5.71 11.90
CA PHE A 98 1.69 -6.78 11.46
C PHE A 98 3.01 -6.23 10.91
N TRP A 99 2.98 -5.14 10.15
CA TRP A 99 4.19 -4.47 9.70
C TRP A 99 5.10 -4.04 10.86
N VAL A 100 4.56 -3.35 11.87
CA VAL A 100 5.33 -2.94 13.07
C VAL A 100 5.85 -4.16 13.83
N THR A 101 5.08 -5.24 13.87
CA THR A 101 5.52 -6.51 14.46
C THR A 101 6.76 -7.04 13.73
N GLY A 102 6.74 -7.08 12.39
CA GLY A 102 7.89 -7.49 11.57
C GLY A 102 9.09 -6.53 11.69
N VAL A 103 8.85 -5.22 11.69
CA VAL A 103 9.90 -4.20 11.88
C VAL A 103 10.56 -4.37 13.25
N SER A 104 9.78 -4.60 14.31
CA SER A 104 10.33 -4.78 15.66
C SER A 104 11.22 -6.03 15.79
N GLU A 105 10.96 -7.07 14.99
CA GLU A 105 11.80 -8.29 14.96
C GLU A 105 13.09 -8.10 14.17
N LEU A 106 13.04 -7.32 13.07
CA LEU A 106 14.21 -7.00 12.27
C LEU A 106 15.10 -5.93 12.89
N THR A 107 14.62 -5.25 13.93
CA THR A 107 15.36 -4.21 14.65
C THR A 107 15.80 -4.72 16.03
N HIS A 108 16.60 -3.93 16.74
CA HIS A 108 17.16 -4.31 18.04
C HIS A 108 16.16 -4.25 19.21
N ILE A 109 14.84 -4.16 18.95
CA ILE A 109 13.81 -4.04 19.99
C ILE A 109 13.40 -5.45 20.45
N GLN A 110 13.77 -5.83 21.68
CA GLN A 110 13.55 -7.18 22.19
C GLN A 110 12.88 -7.22 23.58
N GLY A 111 12.43 -8.41 23.98
CA GLY A 111 11.94 -8.68 25.33
C GLY A 111 10.73 -7.83 25.75
N SER A 112 10.78 -7.30 26.97
CA SER A 112 9.71 -6.48 27.55
C SER A 112 9.46 -5.19 26.78
N GLN A 113 10.50 -4.58 26.20
CA GLN A 113 10.36 -3.37 25.40
C GLN A 113 9.53 -3.62 24.14
N ARG A 114 9.81 -4.73 23.44
CA ARG A 114 9.03 -5.13 22.27
C ARG A 114 7.57 -5.40 22.64
N ARG A 115 7.33 -6.15 23.71
CA ARG A 115 5.97 -6.47 24.16
C ARG A 115 5.19 -5.20 24.51
N ASN A 116 5.79 -4.28 25.24
CA ASN A 116 5.15 -3.01 25.63
C ASN A 116 4.87 -2.14 24.39
N LEU A 117 5.82 -2.05 23.46
CA LEU A 117 5.64 -1.34 22.19
C LEU A 117 4.46 -1.90 21.42
N LEU A 118 4.41 -3.21 21.19
CA LEU A 118 3.35 -3.86 20.42
C LEU A 118 1.99 -3.74 21.12
N PHE A 119 1.95 -3.79 22.45
CA PHE A 119 0.72 -3.56 23.21
C PHE A 119 0.18 -2.13 23.00
N LEU A 120 1.04 -1.12 23.17
CA LEU A 120 0.66 0.28 23.00
C LEU A 120 0.26 0.60 21.56
N VAL A 121 1.05 0.14 20.58
CA VAL A 121 0.75 0.30 19.16
C VAL A 121 -0.54 -0.43 18.77
N GLY A 122 -0.77 -1.63 19.31
CA GLY A 122 -1.99 -2.39 19.08
C GLY A 122 -3.24 -1.64 19.56
N ILE A 123 -3.21 -1.07 20.77
CA ILE A 123 -4.30 -0.23 21.28
C ILE A 123 -4.51 0.99 20.39
N LEU A 124 -3.43 1.71 20.07
CA LEU A 124 -3.51 2.91 19.23
C LEU A 124 -4.11 2.60 17.85
N PHE A 125 -3.65 1.55 17.20
CA PHE A 125 -4.13 1.16 15.88
C PHE A 125 -5.57 0.65 15.92
N ALA A 126 -5.96 -0.07 16.98
CA ALA A 126 -7.35 -0.47 17.18
C ALA A 126 -8.28 0.75 17.37
N ILE A 127 -7.84 1.78 18.10
CA ILE A 127 -8.60 3.03 18.24
C ILE A 127 -8.73 3.75 16.89
N ILE A 128 -7.64 3.85 16.12
CA ILE A 128 -7.64 4.52 14.81
C ILE A 128 -8.54 3.78 13.82
N GLU A 129 -8.38 2.47 13.66
CA GLU A 129 -9.19 1.64 12.76
C GLU A 129 -10.66 1.60 13.21
N GLY A 130 -10.92 1.46 14.51
CA GLY A 130 -12.28 1.49 15.07
C GLY A 130 -12.96 2.83 14.85
N SER A 131 -12.23 3.94 14.96
CA SER A 131 -12.75 5.28 14.65
C SER A 131 -13.05 5.41 13.15
N TYR A 132 -12.19 4.87 12.28
CA TYR A 132 -12.42 4.84 10.84
C TYR A 132 -13.70 4.08 10.49
N TRP A 133 -13.89 2.88 11.06
CA TRP A 133 -15.11 2.09 10.87
C TRP A 133 -16.35 2.76 11.43
N LEU A 134 -16.26 3.38 12.62
CA LEU A 134 -17.39 4.11 13.19
C LEU A 134 -17.83 5.25 12.25
N ILE A 135 -16.87 6.03 11.74
CA ILE A 135 -17.15 7.11 10.80
C ILE A 135 -17.74 6.57 9.51
N LEU A 136 -17.20 5.47 8.98
CA LEU A 136 -17.69 4.82 7.78
C LEU A 136 -19.17 4.43 7.89
N ILE A 137 -19.61 3.92 9.04
CA ILE A 137 -21.01 3.49 9.25
C ILE A 137 -21.95 4.62 9.67
N THR A 138 -21.44 5.71 10.25
CA THR A 138 -22.28 6.84 10.70
C THR A 138 -22.38 7.97 9.68
N ASP A 139 -21.26 8.34 9.04
CA ASP A 139 -21.17 9.41 8.05
C ASP A 139 -19.87 9.29 7.23
N TYR A 140 -19.95 8.56 6.10
CA TYR A 140 -18.79 8.37 5.21
C TYR A 140 -18.29 9.68 4.58
N THR A 141 -19.08 10.74 4.55
CA THR A 141 -18.69 12.00 3.89
C THR A 141 -17.53 12.69 4.61
N LEU A 142 -17.33 12.38 5.90
CA LEU A 142 -16.14 12.78 6.66
C LEU A 142 -14.85 12.14 6.13
N LEU A 143 -14.94 11.00 5.43
CA LEU A 143 -13.82 10.36 4.73
C LEU A 143 -13.66 10.93 3.32
N GLY A 144 -14.76 11.29 2.67
CA GLY A 144 -14.76 11.92 1.36
C GLY A 144 -15.92 11.48 0.50
N THR A 145 -15.81 11.74 -0.79
CA THR A 145 -16.78 11.32 -1.80
C THR A 145 -16.07 10.57 -2.93
N VAL A 146 -16.84 9.78 -3.69
CA VAL A 146 -16.35 9.14 -4.91
C VAL A 146 -16.90 9.93 -6.09
N GLU A 147 -16.03 10.64 -6.80
CA GLU A 147 -16.34 11.33 -8.04
C GLU A 147 -15.98 10.44 -9.25
N GLN A 148 -16.54 10.75 -10.42
CA GLN A 148 -16.18 10.14 -11.70
C GLN A 148 -16.05 8.59 -11.61
N LEU A 149 -17.07 7.95 -11.03
CA LEU A 149 -17.24 6.50 -10.84
C LEU A 149 -16.35 5.82 -9.78
N PHE A 150 -15.06 6.18 -9.68
CA PHE A 150 -14.14 5.57 -8.70
C PHE A 150 -12.94 6.45 -8.33
N VAL A 151 -12.99 7.74 -8.64
CA VAL A 151 -11.95 8.71 -8.30
C VAL A 151 -12.30 9.34 -6.96
N PRO A 152 -11.54 9.07 -5.89
CA PRO A 152 -11.89 9.59 -4.58
C PRO A 152 -11.53 11.07 -4.47
N VAL A 153 -12.41 11.85 -3.85
CA VAL A 153 -12.10 13.18 -3.33
C VAL A 153 -12.09 13.07 -1.81
N TYR A 154 -10.87 13.07 -1.26
CA TYR A 154 -10.67 12.90 0.17
C TYR A 154 -11.08 14.15 0.96
N SER A 155 -11.76 13.91 2.07
CA SER A 155 -11.95 14.91 3.12
C SER A 155 -10.68 15.02 3.99
N PRO A 156 -10.51 16.08 4.80
CA PRO A 156 -9.33 16.29 5.65
C PRO A 156 -8.96 15.08 6.53
N LEU A 157 -9.96 14.35 7.02
CA LEU A 157 -9.74 13.17 7.84
C LEU A 157 -9.06 12.03 7.07
N SER A 158 -9.45 11.77 5.82
CA SER A 158 -8.79 10.77 4.97
C SER A 158 -7.36 11.18 4.63
N TYR A 159 -7.11 12.46 4.38
CA TYR A 159 -5.73 12.95 4.21
C TYR A 159 -4.89 12.65 5.44
N PHE A 160 -5.40 12.95 6.64
CA PHE A 160 -4.71 12.65 7.89
C PHE A 160 -4.48 11.14 8.06
N TYR A 161 -5.51 10.32 7.86
CA TYR A 161 -5.45 8.86 7.99
C TYR A 161 -4.40 8.23 7.05
N LEU A 162 -4.44 8.58 5.77
CA LEU A 162 -3.51 8.06 4.76
C LEU A 162 -2.08 8.58 4.98
N THR A 163 -1.93 9.84 5.39
CA THR A 163 -0.61 10.42 5.70
C THR A 163 0.00 9.76 6.94
N LEU A 164 -0.82 9.46 7.96
CA LEU A 164 -0.37 8.76 9.16
C LEU A 164 0.07 7.33 8.83
N SER A 165 -0.72 6.61 8.05
CA SER A 165 -0.35 5.28 7.51
C SER A 165 0.99 5.36 6.76
N LEU A 166 1.12 6.32 5.83
CA LEU A 166 2.35 6.49 5.07
C LEU A 166 3.56 6.80 5.97
N SER A 167 3.36 7.60 7.02
CA SER A 167 4.41 7.96 7.98
C SER A 167 4.90 6.73 8.74
N ILE A 168 3.99 5.88 9.22
CA ILE A 168 4.33 4.63 9.91
C ILE A 168 5.16 3.71 9.00
N PHE A 169 4.72 3.55 7.75
CA PHE A 169 5.46 2.79 6.75
C PHE A 169 6.87 3.37 6.55
N THR A 170 6.96 4.67 6.29
CA THR A 170 8.21 5.36 5.93
C THR A 170 9.23 5.28 7.06
N ILE A 171 8.79 5.51 8.31
CA ILE A 171 9.67 5.42 9.48
C ILE A 171 10.16 3.98 9.69
N GLY A 172 9.26 2.99 9.67
CA GLY A 172 9.63 1.59 9.87
C GLY A 172 10.54 1.05 8.76
N GLY A 173 10.21 1.33 7.50
CA GLY A 173 10.96 0.90 6.35
C GLY A 173 12.31 1.59 6.25
N GLY A 174 12.34 2.91 6.52
CA GLY A 174 13.57 3.69 6.60
C GLY A 174 14.51 3.16 7.67
N TRP A 175 14.00 2.81 8.86
CA TRP A 175 14.80 2.21 9.92
C TRP A 175 15.45 0.90 9.47
N ILE A 176 14.66 -0.05 8.94
CA ILE A 176 15.19 -1.34 8.44
C ILE A 176 16.26 -1.10 7.36
N ALA A 177 16.00 -0.18 6.43
CA ALA A 177 16.89 0.12 5.33
C ALA A 177 18.23 0.70 5.82
N ILE A 178 18.20 1.64 6.76
CA ILE A 178 19.39 2.28 7.34
C ILE A 178 20.23 1.25 8.12
N GLU A 179 19.62 0.43 8.97
CA GLU A 179 20.36 -0.58 9.73
C GLU A 179 20.95 -1.66 8.81
N SER A 180 20.22 -2.08 7.79
CA SER A 180 20.72 -3.01 6.79
C SER A 180 21.91 -2.43 6.00
N PHE A 181 21.92 -1.12 5.74
CA PHE A 181 23.01 -0.46 5.00
C PHE A 181 24.33 -0.41 5.79
N LYS A 182 24.25 -0.35 7.13
CA LYS A 182 25.40 -0.37 8.03
C LYS A 182 26.03 -1.77 8.15
N SER A 183 25.37 -2.82 7.66
CA SER A 183 25.89 -4.18 7.74
C SER A 183 27.20 -4.37 6.97
N LYS A 184 28.11 -5.16 7.53
CA LYS A 184 29.38 -5.54 6.90
C LYS A 184 29.18 -6.58 5.79
N THR A 185 28.08 -7.33 5.81
CA THR A 185 27.81 -8.40 4.85
C THR A 185 27.35 -7.82 3.50
N PRO A 186 28.06 -8.07 2.38
CA PRO A 186 27.72 -7.48 1.08
C PRO A 186 26.28 -7.73 0.63
N ARG A 187 25.76 -8.93 0.91
CA ARG A 187 24.37 -9.31 0.62
C ARG A 187 23.34 -8.43 1.34
N VAL A 188 23.55 -8.16 2.63
CA VAL A 188 22.64 -7.33 3.44
C VAL A 188 22.71 -5.87 2.98
N LYS A 189 23.91 -5.40 2.63
CA LYS A 189 24.10 -4.06 2.06
C LYS A 189 23.49 -3.91 0.66
N LEU A 190 23.41 -4.99 -0.13
CA LEU A 190 22.68 -4.97 -1.40
C LEU A 190 21.16 -4.92 -1.17
N LYS A 191 20.64 -5.74 -0.23
CA LYS A 191 19.24 -5.69 0.19
C LYS A 191 18.82 -4.28 0.60
N SER A 192 19.65 -3.59 1.39
CA SER A 192 19.35 -2.24 1.85
C SER A 192 19.19 -1.23 0.72
N LYS A 193 19.94 -1.34 -0.38
CA LYS A 193 19.78 -0.45 -1.54
C LYS A 193 18.39 -0.57 -2.16
N PHE A 194 17.92 -1.81 -2.35
CA PHE A 194 16.57 -2.07 -2.84
C PHE A 194 15.49 -1.63 -1.84
N LEU A 195 15.72 -1.78 -0.54
CA LEU A 195 14.82 -1.27 0.50
C LEU A 195 14.76 0.26 0.51
N ILE A 196 15.86 0.97 0.27
CA ILE A 196 15.85 2.44 0.13
C ILE A 196 14.99 2.86 -1.08
N ILE A 197 15.18 2.22 -2.23
CA ILE A 197 14.36 2.48 -3.43
C ILE A 197 12.89 2.20 -3.14
N TYR A 198 12.59 1.11 -2.42
CA TYR A 198 11.23 0.79 -2.00
C TYR A 198 10.62 1.87 -1.11
N VAL A 199 11.29 2.26 -0.03
CA VAL A 199 10.78 3.24 0.92
C VAL A 199 10.57 4.59 0.25
N LEU A 200 11.57 5.09 -0.49
CA LEU A 200 11.46 6.36 -1.20
C LEU A 200 10.38 6.29 -2.28
N GLY A 201 10.35 5.24 -3.09
CA GLY A 201 9.37 5.07 -4.16
C GLY A 201 7.93 4.99 -3.63
N ILE A 202 7.68 4.24 -2.55
CA ILE A 202 6.36 4.22 -1.90
C ILE A 202 6.02 5.58 -1.32
N THR A 203 6.96 6.26 -0.66
CA THR A 203 6.74 7.58 -0.08
C THR A 203 6.38 8.60 -1.14
N PHE A 204 7.20 8.75 -2.18
CA PHE A 204 6.94 9.70 -3.26
C PHE A 204 5.69 9.33 -4.06
N GLY A 205 5.53 8.06 -4.45
CA GLY A 205 4.35 7.61 -5.18
C GLY A 205 3.05 7.84 -4.40
N SER A 206 3.05 7.58 -3.09
CA SER A 206 1.88 7.80 -2.25
C SER A 206 1.59 9.29 -2.02
N ILE A 207 2.61 10.13 -1.85
CA ILE A 207 2.42 11.59 -1.76
C ILE A 207 1.82 12.13 -3.06
N LEU A 208 2.35 11.72 -4.22
CA LEU A 208 1.81 12.13 -5.52
C LEU A 208 0.35 11.74 -5.69
N GLU A 209 -0.04 10.57 -5.19
CA GLU A 209 -1.41 10.04 -5.30
C GLU A 209 -2.37 10.68 -4.29
N ILE A 210 -1.98 10.74 -3.02
CA ILE A 210 -2.80 11.33 -1.94
C ILE A 210 -3.04 12.80 -2.25
N PHE A 211 -2.00 13.56 -2.59
CA PHE A 211 -2.07 15.00 -2.84
C PHE A 211 -2.21 15.34 -4.33
N ARG A 212 -2.66 14.40 -5.17
CA ARG A 212 -2.69 14.58 -6.64
C ARG A 212 -3.46 15.82 -7.06
N ASN A 213 -4.58 16.12 -6.41
CA ASN A 213 -5.41 17.28 -6.75
C ASN A 213 -4.70 18.59 -6.43
N ALA A 214 -3.88 18.62 -5.38
CA ALA A 214 -3.10 19.80 -5.00
C ALA A 214 -1.85 19.96 -5.88
N ILE A 215 -1.24 18.86 -6.31
CA ILE A 215 0.01 18.87 -7.09
C ILE A 215 -0.25 19.08 -8.58
N PHE A 216 -1.23 18.37 -9.14
CA PHE A 216 -1.52 18.34 -10.57
C PHE A 216 -2.79 19.13 -10.95
N GLY A 217 -3.57 19.60 -9.98
CA GLY A 217 -4.87 20.24 -10.24
C GLY A 217 -6.00 19.23 -10.44
N SER A 218 -7.05 19.62 -11.16
CA SER A 218 -8.22 18.78 -11.45
C SER A 218 -8.25 18.29 -12.91
N GLY A 219 -9.15 17.34 -13.20
CA GLY A 219 -9.35 16.81 -14.56
C GLY A 219 -8.20 15.93 -15.04
N ILE A 220 -7.81 16.08 -16.31
CA ILE A 220 -6.82 15.22 -16.98
C ILE A 220 -5.47 15.16 -16.27
N ASN A 221 -5.02 16.28 -15.69
CA ASN A 221 -3.72 16.33 -15.02
C ASN A 221 -3.69 15.47 -13.74
N ALA A 222 -4.80 15.42 -13.00
CA ALA A 222 -4.93 14.55 -11.82
C ALA A 222 -4.83 13.07 -12.21
N ILE A 223 -5.42 12.70 -13.36
CA ILE A 223 -5.36 11.34 -13.89
C ILE A 223 -3.94 10.97 -14.29
N ILE A 224 -3.23 11.86 -15.00
CA ILE A 224 -1.81 11.68 -15.32
C ILE A 224 -0.97 11.50 -14.04
N GLY A 225 -1.23 12.33 -13.03
CA GLY A 225 -0.60 12.21 -11.71
C GLY A 225 -0.80 10.83 -11.08
N SER A 226 -2.01 10.28 -11.17
CA SER A 226 -2.31 8.93 -10.66
C SER A 226 -1.56 7.83 -11.44
N ILE A 227 -1.50 7.94 -12.77
CA ILE A 227 -0.74 7.00 -13.60
C ILE A 227 0.74 7.00 -13.21
N ILE A 228 1.35 8.19 -13.10
CA ILE A 228 2.75 8.35 -12.70
C ILE A 228 2.98 7.74 -11.32
N ALA A 229 2.10 8.05 -10.36
CA ALA A 229 2.16 7.49 -9.02
C ALA A 229 2.14 5.96 -9.05
N LYS A 230 1.22 5.34 -9.82
CA LYS A 230 1.12 3.88 -9.91
C LYS A 230 2.33 3.20 -10.54
N VAL A 231 2.96 3.82 -11.52
CA VAL A 231 4.21 3.30 -12.09
C VAL A 231 5.32 3.31 -11.05
N ILE A 232 5.49 4.43 -10.34
CA ILE A 232 6.49 4.57 -9.26
C ILE A 232 6.22 3.54 -8.15
N LEU A 233 4.97 3.42 -7.70
CA LEU A 233 4.56 2.47 -6.67
C LEU A 233 4.83 1.02 -7.10
N SER A 234 4.56 0.66 -8.36
CA SER A 234 4.80 -0.70 -8.87
C SER A 234 6.28 -1.06 -8.87
N VAL A 235 7.14 -0.15 -9.35
CA VAL A 235 8.60 -0.34 -9.33
C VAL A 235 9.12 -0.41 -7.89
N ALA A 236 8.57 0.42 -7.00
CA ALA A 236 8.93 0.42 -5.59
C ALA A 236 8.59 -0.93 -4.94
N VAL A 237 7.37 -1.44 -5.10
CA VAL A 237 6.93 -2.72 -4.52
C VAL A 237 7.79 -3.90 -5.00
N ILE A 238 8.14 -3.94 -6.29
CA ILE A 238 9.07 -4.94 -6.84
C ILE A 238 10.45 -4.82 -6.17
N SER A 239 10.94 -3.59 -6.00
CA SER A 239 12.20 -3.33 -5.29
C SER A 239 12.10 -3.77 -3.82
N GLY A 240 10.96 -3.58 -3.16
CA GLY A 240 10.71 -4.02 -1.80
C GLY A 240 10.81 -5.54 -1.66
N TYR A 241 10.17 -6.28 -2.57
CA TYR A 241 10.30 -7.73 -2.64
C TYR A 241 11.77 -8.18 -2.80
N ILE A 242 12.52 -7.55 -3.71
CA ILE A 242 13.95 -7.86 -3.89
C ILE A 242 14.73 -7.53 -2.61
N GLY A 243 14.45 -6.40 -1.97
CA GLY A 243 15.08 -5.96 -0.72
C GLY A 243 14.87 -6.93 0.44
N PHE A 244 13.65 -7.45 0.62
CA PHE A 244 13.37 -8.42 1.68
C PHE A 244 13.88 -9.83 1.34
N MET A 245 13.62 -10.30 0.12
CA MET A 245 13.83 -11.70 -0.25
C MET A 245 15.23 -12.00 -0.80
N MET A 246 15.82 -11.05 -1.54
CA MET A 246 17.02 -11.22 -2.38
C MET A 246 16.99 -12.53 -3.17
N PRO A 247 16.29 -12.57 -4.32
CA PRO A 247 16.28 -13.75 -5.19
C PRO A 247 17.72 -14.14 -5.62
N PRO A 248 18.08 -15.44 -5.62
CA PRO A 248 19.46 -15.88 -5.92
C PRO A 248 20.02 -15.36 -7.24
N LYS A 249 19.18 -15.29 -8.29
CA LYS A 249 19.58 -14.75 -9.59
C LYS A 249 20.01 -13.28 -9.53
N ILE A 250 19.31 -12.46 -8.75
CA ILE A 250 19.64 -11.03 -8.59
C ILE A 250 20.94 -10.88 -7.78
N GLU A 251 21.10 -11.71 -6.76
CA GLU A 251 22.32 -11.75 -5.95
C GLU A 251 23.55 -12.12 -6.79
N GLU A 252 23.46 -13.19 -7.57
CA GLU A 252 24.51 -13.64 -8.48
C GLU A 252 24.87 -12.57 -9.51
N LEU A 253 23.87 -11.99 -10.19
CA LEU A 253 24.09 -10.95 -11.21
C LEU A 253 24.81 -9.71 -10.67
N LEU A 254 24.57 -9.34 -9.41
CA LEU A 254 25.08 -8.08 -8.84
C LEU A 254 26.31 -8.25 -7.93
N LEU A 255 26.56 -9.45 -7.39
CA LEU A 255 27.70 -9.73 -6.52
C LEU A 255 28.78 -10.59 -7.17
N ASN A 256 28.45 -11.50 -8.09
CA ASN A 256 29.43 -12.43 -8.70
C ASN A 256 30.06 -11.91 -10.01
N ASN A 257 29.62 -10.75 -10.51
CA ASN A 257 30.29 -10.03 -11.61
C ASN A 257 31.45 -9.14 -11.13
N LYS A 258 32.10 -9.51 -10.02
CA LYS A 258 33.29 -8.89 -9.44
C LYS A 258 34.26 -9.97 -9.00
#